data_AF-A0A2N0UYV9-F1
#
_entry.id   AF-A0A2N0UYV9-F1
#
_cell.length_a   1.000
_cell.length_b   1.000
_cell.length_c   1.000
_cell.angle_alpha   90.00
_cell.angle_beta   90.00
_cell.angle_gamma   90.00
#
_symmetry.space_group_name_H-M   'P 1'
#
loop_
_entity.id
_entity.type
_entity.pdbx_description
1 polymer ?
#
loop_
_entity_poly.entity_id
_entity_poly.type
_entity_poly.pdbx_seq_one_letter_code
_entity_poly.pdbx_strand_id
1 'polypeptide(L)'
;MRKSFAQVLREGNVDIRQEYRKLYSILHQEAFNHRTKSLYEVFGENFAHFYFRGTCLSIEEFDQKYGFNFEADPDDFDIDYLVSFCEYLQNMLFGLQAANFSGGYGGFASMEVNIPFILEQIRLVIEAIGYTSASDDGKTIFVEKSPVAIAVSESDLIPAELSYKVLEYDHYALKGDIEKKKHIILQLAQILEAKSKELQKISSSLKDDLFFLFNNLNLRHNNVDPSNKGKYKRIVSELDKGQLEHWYDETYQMCLLAFMELEQAERKKAFDEFKKQIVEG
;
A
#
# COMPACT_ATOMS: atom_id res chain seq x y z
N MET A 1 -30.44 -27.99 -4.86
CA MET A 1 -30.18 -27.86 -3.42
C MET A 1 -29.82 -26.40 -3.15
N ARG A 2 -30.46 -25.70 -2.20
CA ARG A 2 -30.18 -24.28 -1.90
C ARG A 2 -28.88 -24.20 -1.09
N LYS A 3 -27.91 -23.38 -1.51
CA LYS A 3 -26.69 -23.10 -0.76
C LYS A 3 -27.05 -22.49 0.61
N SER A 4 -26.30 -22.85 1.66
CA SER A 4 -26.49 -22.22 2.97
C SER A 4 -26.04 -20.76 2.95
N PHE A 5 -26.53 -19.93 3.88
CA PHE A 5 -26.14 -18.52 3.97
C PHE A 5 -24.61 -18.35 4.08
N ALA A 6 -23.95 -19.14 4.94
CA ALA A 6 -22.49 -19.15 5.07
C ALA A 6 -21.77 -19.63 3.81
N GLN A 7 -22.38 -20.53 3.04
CA GLN A 7 -21.83 -21.00 1.78
C GLN A 7 -21.94 -19.92 0.69
N VAL A 8 -23.05 -19.17 0.64
CA VAL A 8 -23.21 -18.02 -0.26
C VAL A 8 -22.16 -16.94 0.02
N LEU A 9 -21.88 -16.64 1.29
CA LEU A 9 -20.87 -15.65 1.68
C LEU A 9 -19.43 -16.11 1.40
N ARG A 10 -19.12 -17.41 1.53
CA ARG A 10 -17.78 -17.95 1.23
C ARG A 10 -17.48 -18.10 -0.26
N GLU A 11 -18.52 -18.33 -1.07
CA GLU A 11 -18.41 -18.54 -2.51
C GLU A 11 -18.69 -17.24 -3.31
N GLY A 12 -19.01 -16.15 -2.63
CA GLY A 12 -19.20 -14.84 -3.23
C GLY A 12 -17.84 -14.27 -3.66
N ASN A 13 -17.48 -14.46 -4.92
CA ASN A 13 -16.37 -13.72 -5.51
C ASN A 13 -16.77 -12.25 -5.62
N VAL A 14 -15.86 -11.36 -5.23
CA VAL A 14 -16.04 -9.91 -5.40
C VAL A 14 -15.93 -9.58 -6.88
N ASP A 15 -16.99 -9.00 -7.44
CA ASP A 15 -16.93 -8.37 -8.76
C ASP A 15 -16.45 -6.94 -8.58
N ILE A 16 -15.16 -6.71 -8.82
CA ILE A 16 -14.51 -5.41 -8.63
C ILE A 16 -15.16 -4.30 -9.45
N ARG A 17 -15.70 -4.60 -10.66
CA ARG A 17 -16.38 -3.60 -11.49
C ARG A 17 -17.76 -3.29 -10.91
N GLN A 18 -18.46 -4.30 -10.38
CA GLN A 18 -19.72 -4.08 -9.69
C GLN A 18 -19.54 -3.23 -8.42
N GLU A 19 -18.50 -3.51 -7.61
CA GLU A 19 -18.21 -2.70 -6.41
C GLU A 19 -17.81 -1.27 -6.77
N TYR A 20 -17.01 -1.08 -7.82
CA TYR A 20 -16.71 0.24 -8.36
C TYR A 20 -17.97 1.02 -8.70
N ARG A 21 -18.90 0.42 -9.48
CA ARG A 21 -20.16 1.07 -9.87
C ARG A 21 -21.02 1.48 -8.67
N LYS A 22 -21.04 0.67 -7.60
CA LYS A 22 -21.73 1.03 -6.35
C LYS A 22 -21.08 2.25 -5.70
N LEU A 23 -19.76 2.25 -5.51
CA LEU A 23 -19.06 3.38 -4.88
C LEU A 23 -19.12 4.65 -5.75
N TYR A 24 -19.02 4.51 -7.08
CA TYR A 24 -19.20 5.60 -8.03
C TYR A 24 -20.61 6.22 -7.92
N SER A 25 -21.64 5.37 -7.78
CA SER A 25 -23.01 5.84 -7.56
C SER A 25 -23.17 6.61 -6.24
N ILE A 26 -22.47 6.21 -5.18
CA ILE A 26 -22.45 6.93 -3.89
C ILE A 26 -21.84 8.32 -4.05
N LEU A 27 -20.80 8.45 -4.88
CA LEU A 27 -20.11 9.71 -5.13
C LEU A 27 -20.98 10.68 -5.94
N HIS A 28 -21.59 10.21 -7.04
CA HIS A 28 -22.20 11.08 -8.05
C HIS A 28 -23.73 11.15 -8.04
N GLN A 29 -24.45 10.22 -7.38
CA GLN A 29 -25.92 10.26 -7.36
C GLN A 29 -26.46 11.06 -6.17
N GLU A 30 -27.33 12.03 -6.47
CA GLU A 30 -28.06 12.85 -5.49
C GLU A 30 -28.96 11.99 -4.58
N ALA A 31 -29.62 10.96 -5.12
CA ALA A 31 -30.64 10.18 -4.41
C ALA A 31 -30.11 9.20 -3.33
N PHE A 32 -28.78 9.06 -3.17
CA PHE A 32 -28.25 8.19 -2.14
C PHE A 32 -28.50 8.81 -0.75
N ASN A 33 -29.24 8.10 0.11
CA ASN A 33 -29.67 8.55 1.45
C ASN A 33 -30.52 9.84 1.48
N HIS A 34 -31.40 10.06 0.49
CA HIS A 34 -32.31 11.22 0.44
C HIS A 34 -31.62 12.59 0.40
N ARG A 35 -30.37 12.63 -0.09
CA ARG A 35 -29.64 13.88 -0.27
C ARG A 35 -30.21 14.67 -1.45
N THR A 36 -30.01 15.98 -1.42
CA THR A 36 -30.39 16.89 -2.52
C THR A 36 -29.22 17.21 -3.45
N LYS A 37 -28.02 16.75 -3.08
CA LYS A 37 -26.77 16.92 -3.81
C LYS A 37 -26.00 15.61 -3.83
N SER A 38 -25.20 15.41 -4.87
CA SER A 38 -24.20 14.35 -4.91
C SER A 38 -23.13 14.57 -3.83
N LEU A 39 -22.42 13.50 -3.45
CA LEU A 39 -21.30 13.64 -2.51
C LEU A 39 -20.16 14.47 -3.13
N TYR A 40 -19.97 14.40 -4.44
CA TYR A 40 -18.97 15.19 -5.16
C TYR A 40 -19.25 16.70 -5.04
N GLU A 41 -20.51 17.13 -5.20
CA GLU A 41 -20.90 18.52 -4.97
C GLU A 41 -20.66 18.95 -3.51
N VAL A 42 -20.99 18.08 -2.55
CA VAL A 42 -20.70 18.35 -1.13
C VAL A 42 -19.20 18.52 -0.88
N PHE A 43 -18.34 17.73 -1.53
CA PHE A 43 -16.90 17.93 -1.47
C PHE A 43 -16.49 19.27 -2.07
N GLY A 44 -16.98 19.61 -3.27
CA GLY A 44 -16.69 20.88 -3.93
C GLY A 44 -17.04 22.11 -3.08
N GLU A 45 -18.20 22.10 -2.42
CA GLU A 45 -18.65 23.19 -1.54
C GLU A 45 -17.77 23.37 -0.30
N ASN A 46 -17.10 22.30 0.15
CA ASN A 46 -16.28 22.31 1.37
C ASN A 46 -14.77 22.30 1.07
N PHE A 47 -14.38 22.18 -0.19
CA PHE A 47 -12.99 21.90 -0.60
C PHE A 47 -11.99 22.95 -0.12
N ALA A 48 -12.40 24.22 -0.01
CA ALA A 48 -11.57 25.32 0.50
C ALA A 48 -11.04 25.07 1.94
N HIS A 49 -11.67 24.16 2.69
CA HIS A 49 -11.30 23.81 4.06
C HIS A 49 -10.54 22.47 4.16
N PHE A 50 -10.27 21.78 3.05
CA PHE A 50 -9.57 20.51 3.07
C PHE A 50 -8.08 20.74 3.34
N TYR A 51 -7.53 20.03 4.33
CA TYR A 51 -6.15 20.23 4.79
C TYR A 51 -5.09 19.90 3.74
N PHE A 52 -5.43 19.07 2.76
CA PHE A 52 -4.54 18.65 1.68
C PHE A 52 -4.73 19.41 0.36
N ARG A 53 -5.64 20.40 0.28
CA ARG A 53 -5.93 21.10 -0.99
C ARG A 53 -4.74 21.86 -1.57
N GLY A 54 -3.71 22.11 -0.77
CA GLY A 54 -2.56 22.90 -1.14
C GLY A 54 -2.98 24.30 -1.63
N THR A 55 -2.63 24.62 -2.87
CA THR A 55 -2.97 25.90 -3.51
C THR A 55 -4.24 25.85 -4.35
N CYS A 56 -4.84 24.68 -4.56
CA CYS A 56 -6.02 24.56 -5.42
C CYS A 56 -7.22 25.27 -4.79
N LEU A 57 -8.01 25.95 -5.62
CA LEU A 57 -9.18 26.73 -5.22
C LEU A 57 -10.48 25.93 -5.30
N SER A 58 -10.52 24.87 -6.12
CA SER A 58 -11.68 23.99 -6.27
C SER A 58 -11.26 22.53 -6.41
N ILE A 59 -12.21 21.62 -6.20
CA ILE A 59 -12.00 20.19 -6.38
C ILE A 59 -11.68 19.85 -7.85
N GLU A 60 -12.27 20.57 -8.80
CA GLU A 60 -12.00 20.38 -10.23
C GLU A 60 -10.57 20.77 -10.61
N GLU A 61 -10.03 21.85 -10.03
CA GLU A 61 -8.62 22.22 -10.23
C GLU A 61 -7.68 21.15 -9.65
N PHE A 62 -8.02 20.61 -8.48
CA PHE A 62 -7.25 19.55 -7.84
C PHE A 62 -7.27 18.26 -8.68
N ASP A 63 -8.44 17.83 -9.09
CA ASP A 63 -8.64 16.61 -9.89
C ASP A 63 -7.93 16.71 -11.23
N GLN A 64 -8.06 17.85 -11.93
CA GLN A 64 -7.35 18.10 -13.19
C GLN A 64 -5.83 18.09 -13.01
N LYS A 65 -5.32 18.75 -11.96
CA LYS A 65 -3.88 18.89 -11.72
C LYS A 65 -3.21 17.55 -11.38
N TYR A 66 -3.89 16.71 -10.59
CA TYR A 66 -3.36 15.46 -10.08
C TYR A 66 -3.85 14.22 -10.85
N GLY A 67 -4.71 14.40 -11.86
CA GLY A 67 -5.13 13.34 -12.77
C GLY A 67 -6.25 12.45 -12.23
N PHE A 68 -7.03 12.91 -11.25
CA PHE A 68 -8.20 12.18 -10.74
C PHE A 68 -9.38 12.30 -11.70
N ASN A 69 -9.43 11.44 -12.72
CA ASN A 69 -10.48 11.42 -13.74
C ASN A 69 -11.20 10.07 -13.72
N PHE A 70 -12.20 9.94 -12.84
CA PHE A 70 -12.95 8.69 -12.67
C PHE A 70 -14.23 8.68 -13.52
N GLU A 71 -14.41 7.63 -14.33
CA GLU A 71 -15.52 7.49 -15.28
C GLU A 71 -16.55 6.47 -14.81
N ALA A 72 -17.83 6.67 -15.11
CA ALA A 72 -18.89 5.74 -14.65
C ALA A 72 -18.71 4.29 -15.13
N ASP A 73 -18.11 4.10 -16.30
CA ASP A 73 -17.78 2.80 -16.87
C ASP A 73 -16.49 2.89 -17.72
N PRO A 74 -15.31 2.80 -17.08
CA PRO A 74 -14.05 2.94 -17.79
C PRO A 74 -13.74 1.70 -18.63
N ASP A 75 -13.19 1.92 -19.82
CA ASP A 75 -12.79 0.85 -20.75
C ASP A 75 -11.64 0.02 -20.17
N ASP A 76 -10.57 0.67 -19.71
CA ASP A 76 -9.36 0.05 -19.15
C ASP A 76 -9.45 -0.13 -17.61
N PHE A 77 -10.54 -0.72 -17.11
CA PHE A 77 -10.71 -0.96 -15.68
C PHE A 77 -9.91 -2.16 -15.16
N ASP A 78 -9.15 -1.94 -14.10
CA ASP A 78 -8.48 -2.97 -13.33
C ASP A 78 -8.60 -2.75 -11.81
N ILE A 79 -7.93 -3.59 -11.03
CA ILE A 79 -7.93 -3.46 -9.57
C ILE A 79 -7.25 -2.17 -9.09
N ASP A 80 -6.20 -1.74 -9.79
CA ASP A 80 -5.43 -0.53 -9.47
C ASP A 80 -6.32 0.72 -9.60
N TYR A 81 -7.19 0.75 -10.62
CA TYR A 81 -8.21 1.78 -10.81
C TYR A 81 -9.22 1.84 -9.65
N LEU A 82 -9.72 0.68 -9.20
CA LEU A 82 -10.63 0.60 -8.05
C LEU A 82 -9.95 1.07 -6.77
N VAL A 83 -8.72 0.62 -6.51
CA VAL A 83 -7.95 0.99 -5.33
C VAL A 83 -7.72 2.51 -5.33
N SER A 84 -7.30 3.09 -6.46
CA SER A 84 -7.14 4.54 -6.60
C SER A 84 -8.42 5.32 -6.30
N PHE A 85 -9.57 4.85 -6.81
CA PHE A 85 -10.86 5.47 -6.55
C PHE A 85 -11.22 5.42 -5.07
N CYS A 86 -10.99 4.29 -4.41
CA CYS A 86 -11.22 4.12 -2.98
C CYS A 86 -10.34 5.06 -2.14
N GLU A 87 -9.05 5.23 -2.49
CA GLU A 87 -8.15 6.17 -1.81
C GLU A 87 -8.62 7.61 -1.95
N TYR A 88 -8.96 8.01 -3.18
CA TYR A 88 -9.52 9.33 -3.45
C TYR A 88 -10.75 9.59 -2.58
N LEU A 89 -11.73 8.68 -2.63
CA LEU A 89 -12.99 8.82 -1.91
C LEU A 89 -12.76 8.87 -0.39
N GLN A 90 -11.91 8.00 0.15
CA GLN A 90 -11.62 7.95 1.57
C GLN A 90 -10.92 9.21 2.08
N ASN A 91 -9.90 9.71 1.35
CA ASN A 91 -9.21 10.95 1.74
C ASN A 91 -10.14 12.17 1.61
N MET A 92 -11.02 12.23 0.60
CA MET A 92 -12.03 13.28 0.49
C MET A 92 -13.03 13.25 1.66
N LEU A 93 -13.45 12.06 2.12
CA LEU A 93 -14.28 11.91 3.32
C LEU A 93 -13.59 12.41 4.58
N PHE A 94 -12.29 12.13 4.76
CA PHE A 94 -11.52 12.67 5.88
C PHE A 94 -11.31 14.19 5.79
N GLY A 95 -11.08 14.71 4.58
CA GLY A 95 -11.03 16.14 4.31
C GLY A 95 -12.34 16.83 4.72
N LEU A 96 -13.48 16.26 4.30
CA LEU A 96 -14.81 16.74 4.67
C LEU A 96 -15.01 16.69 6.18
N GLN A 97 -14.70 15.57 6.82
CA GLN A 97 -14.84 15.41 8.27
C GLN A 97 -14.02 16.46 9.03
N ALA A 98 -12.77 16.69 8.65
CA ALA A 98 -11.89 17.69 9.26
C ALA A 98 -12.40 19.13 9.05
N ALA A 99 -12.92 19.44 7.85
CA ALA A 99 -13.49 20.75 7.55
C ALA A 99 -14.66 21.12 8.49
N ASN A 100 -15.49 20.15 8.88
CA ASN A 100 -16.62 20.39 9.79
C ASN A 100 -16.20 20.82 11.19
N PHE A 101 -15.09 20.28 11.71
CA PHE A 101 -14.59 20.64 13.04
C PHE A 101 -13.98 22.05 13.10
N SER A 102 -13.69 22.65 11.94
CA SER A 102 -13.01 23.96 11.85
C SER A 102 -13.95 25.18 11.92
N GLY A 103 -15.27 24.99 12.08
CA GLY A 103 -16.21 26.05 12.47
C GLY A 103 -16.51 27.13 11.42
N GLY A 104 -16.11 26.96 10.16
CA GLY A 104 -16.54 27.81 9.04
C GLY A 104 -18.01 27.60 8.66
N TYR A 105 -18.60 28.55 7.92
CA TYR A 105 -19.99 28.55 7.43
C TYR A 105 -20.44 27.26 6.68
N GLY A 106 -19.56 26.29 6.41
CA GLY A 106 -19.85 24.98 5.80
C GLY A 106 -20.29 23.85 6.75
N GLY A 107 -20.37 24.10 8.07
CA GLY A 107 -20.65 23.08 9.10
C GLY A 107 -22.00 22.33 9.00
N PHE A 108 -22.86 22.64 8.04
CA PHE A 108 -24.15 21.97 7.85
C PHE A 108 -24.15 20.89 6.76
N ALA A 109 -23.21 20.90 5.81
CA ALA A 109 -23.27 20.01 4.64
C ALA A 109 -22.92 18.53 4.96
N SER A 110 -22.13 18.29 6.01
CA SER A 110 -21.76 16.94 6.45
C SER A 110 -22.83 16.23 7.28
N MET A 111 -23.78 16.96 7.87
CA MET A 111 -24.85 16.34 8.67
C MET A 111 -25.76 15.44 7.81
N GLU A 112 -25.78 15.65 6.50
CA GLU A 112 -26.53 14.85 5.53
C GLU A 112 -25.73 13.66 4.95
N VAL A 113 -24.41 13.60 5.20
CA VAL A 113 -23.56 12.52 4.70
C VAL A 113 -23.31 11.50 5.80
N ASN A 114 -23.74 10.26 5.58
CA ASN A 114 -23.39 9.14 6.45
C ASN A 114 -21.95 8.68 6.17
N ILE A 115 -20.97 9.50 6.58
CA ILE A 115 -19.53 9.23 6.41
C ILE A 115 -19.14 7.84 6.96
N PRO A 116 -19.56 7.43 8.18
CA PRO A 116 -19.20 6.11 8.70
C PRO A 116 -19.66 4.94 7.83
N PHE A 117 -20.86 5.02 7.25
CA PHE A 117 -21.35 4.00 6.33
C PHE A 117 -20.47 3.89 5.08
N ILE A 118 -20.11 5.03 4.48
CA ILE A 118 -19.33 5.04 3.24
C ILE A 118 -17.91 4.53 3.51
N LEU A 119 -17.28 4.96 4.60
CA LEU A 119 -15.98 4.45 5.03
C LEU A 119 -16.01 2.94 5.26
N GLU A 120 -17.08 2.41 5.88
CA GLU A 120 -17.23 0.97 6.07
C GLU A 120 -17.43 0.23 4.74
N GLN A 121 -18.17 0.79 3.77
CA GLN A 121 -18.28 0.19 2.44
C GLN A 121 -16.93 0.14 1.72
N ILE A 122 -16.14 1.23 1.78
CA ILE A 122 -14.78 1.24 1.22
C ILE A 122 -13.93 0.17 1.90
N ARG A 123 -13.96 0.09 3.24
CA ARG A 123 -13.21 -0.92 4.01
C ARG A 123 -13.57 -2.35 3.60
N LEU A 124 -14.87 -2.65 3.42
CA LEU A 124 -15.34 -3.96 2.99
C LEU A 124 -14.88 -4.31 1.58
N VAL A 125 -14.95 -3.36 0.64
CA VAL A 125 -14.48 -3.57 -0.74
C VAL A 125 -12.97 -3.85 -0.76
N ILE A 126 -12.18 -3.00 -0.10
CA ILE A 126 -10.72 -3.12 0.02
C ILE A 126 -10.33 -4.46 0.66
N GLU A 127 -10.97 -4.83 1.76
CA GLU A 127 -10.71 -6.11 2.43
C GLU A 127 -11.02 -7.31 1.54
N ALA A 128 -12.13 -7.24 0.79
CA ALA A 128 -12.59 -8.35 -0.02
C ALA A 128 -11.77 -8.56 -1.30
N ILE A 129 -11.07 -7.51 -1.78
CA ILE A 129 -10.07 -7.62 -2.86
C ILE A 129 -8.66 -7.95 -2.35
N GLY A 130 -8.50 -8.17 -1.04
CA GLY A 130 -7.22 -8.56 -0.44
C GLY A 130 -6.29 -7.40 -0.12
N TYR A 131 -6.80 -6.19 0.08
CA TYR A 131 -6.03 -4.99 0.44
C TYR A 131 -6.31 -4.56 1.88
N THR A 132 -5.44 -3.71 2.44
CA THR A 132 -5.58 -3.11 3.77
C THR A 132 -5.15 -1.64 3.76
N SER A 133 -5.65 -0.84 4.69
CA SER A 133 -5.26 0.58 4.82
C SER A 133 -3.89 0.73 5.46
N ALA A 134 -3.09 1.65 4.93
CA ALA A 134 -1.89 2.19 5.54
C ALA A 134 -1.95 3.74 5.52
N SER A 135 -1.04 4.41 6.23
CA SER A 135 -0.99 5.87 6.33
C SER A 135 0.32 6.42 5.77
N ASP A 136 0.23 7.25 4.74
CA ASP A 136 1.34 8.03 4.17
C ASP A 136 1.20 9.50 4.53
N ASP A 137 2.08 10.05 5.36
CA ASP A 137 2.05 11.49 5.72
C ASP A 137 0.65 12.00 6.16
N GLY A 138 -0.14 11.15 6.84
CA GLY A 138 -1.51 11.45 7.27
C GLY A 138 -2.59 11.32 6.17
N LYS A 139 -2.27 10.72 5.02
CA LYS A 139 -3.20 10.31 3.98
C LYS A 139 -3.39 8.80 4.05
N THR A 140 -4.60 8.32 3.80
CA THR A 140 -4.82 6.88 3.69
C THR A 140 -4.44 6.40 2.30
N ILE A 141 -3.68 5.31 2.26
CA ILE A 141 -3.46 4.51 1.06
C ILE A 141 -3.90 3.06 1.31
N PHE A 142 -4.06 2.28 0.26
CA PHE A 142 -4.42 0.88 0.31
C PHE A 142 -3.34 0.03 -0.35
N VAL A 143 -2.80 -0.91 0.42
CA VAL A 143 -1.74 -1.83 -0.01
C VAL A 143 -2.28 -3.26 -0.05
N GLU A 144 -1.70 -4.11 -0.89
CA GLU A 144 -2.01 -5.53 -0.86
C GLU A 144 -1.74 -6.12 0.54
N LYS A 145 -2.62 -7.01 0.99
CA LYS A 145 -2.42 -7.75 2.24
C LYS A 145 -1.31 -8.77 2.02
N SER A 146 -0.09 -8.36 2.36
CA SER A 146 1.04 -9.26 2.56
C SER A 146 1.24 -9.47 4.07
N PRO A 147 0.87 -10.65 4.63
CA PRO A 147 1.10 -10.93 6.04
C PRO A 147 2.58 -10.80 6.45
N VAL A 148 3.48 -11.08 5.49
CA VAL A 148 4.92 -10.95 5.70
C VAL A 148 5.33 -9.48 5.72
N ALA A 149 4.87 -8.66 4.77
CA ALA A 149 5.18 -7.23 4.77
C ALA A 149 4.60 -6.53 6.01
N ILE A 150 3.39 -6.90 6.43
CA ILE A 150 2.77 -6.42 7.67
C ILE A 150 3.64 -6.79 8.87
N ALA A 151 3.98 -8.07 9.05
CA ALA A 151 4.80 -8.52 10.17
C ALA A 151 6.17 -7.83 10.20
N VAL A 152 6.82 -7.66 9.03
CA VAL A 152 8.11 -6.96 8.93
C VAL A 152 7.94 -5.46 9.22
N SER A 153 6.88 -4.81 8.73
CA SER A 153 6.62 -3.40 8.99
C SER A 153 6.41 -3.10 10.48
N GLU A 154 5.88 -4.06 11.23
CA GLU A 154 5.64 -3.97 12.68
C GLU A 154 6.85 -4.45 13.51
N SER A 155 7.91 -4.94 12.87
CA SER A 155 9.08 -5.50 13.56
C SER A 155 9.93 -4.41 14.21
N ASP A 156 10.43 -4.66 15.42
CA ASP A 156 11.39 -3.78 16.13
C ASP A 156 12.71 -3.60 15.36
N LEU A 157 12.97 -4.43 14.34
CA LEU A 157 14.12 -4.30 13.45
C LEU A 157 13.97 -3.17 12.44
N ILE A 158 12.74 -2.72 12.16
CA ILE A 158 12.43 -1.70 11.18
C ILE A 158 12.19 -0.36 11.90
N PRO A 159 12.96 0.69 11.57
CA PRO A 159 12.70 2.03 12.08
C PRO A 159 11.29 2.52 11.71
N ALA A 160 10.67 3.30 12.59
CA ALA A 160 9.30 3.76 12.40
C ALA A 160 9.10 4.52 11.07
N GLU A 161 10.10 5.27 10.63
CA GLU A 161 10.09 6.00 9.36
C GLU A 161 10.18 5.10 8.11
N LEU A 162 10.56 3.83 8.29
CA LEU A 162 10.63 2.83 7.22
C LEU A 162 9.48 1.82 7.26
N SER A 163 8.79 1.69 8.40
CA SER A 163 7.66 0.78 8.58
C SER A 163 6.62 0.91 7.46
N TYR A 164 6.14 2.14 7.22
CA TYR A 164 5.19 2.40 6.14
C TYR A 164 5.75 2.07 4.75
N LYS A 165 7.04 2.37 4.49
CA LYS A 165 7.67 2.10 3.20
C LYS A 165 7.75 0.61 2.87
N VAL A 166 7.78 -0.26 3.89
CA VAL A 166 7.67 -1.70 3.68
C VAL A 166 6.32 -2.02 3.02
N LEU A 167 5.23 -1.45 3.53
CA LEU A 167 3.88 -1.64 3.00
C LEU A 167 3.69 -0.94 1.66
N GLU A 168 4.20 0.28 1.54
CA GLU A 168 4.12 1.11 0.33
C GLU A 168 4.72 0.39 -0.88
N TYR A 169 5.75 -0.45 -0.71
CA TYR A 169 6.40 -1.14 -1.83
C TYR A 169 5.42 -1.91 -2.73
N ASP A 170 4.43 -2.57 -2.13
CA ASP A 170 3.40 -3.36 -2.81
C ASP A 170 2.21 -2.49 -3.28
N HIS A 171 2.29 -1.16 -3.13
CA HIS A 171 1.27 -0.22 -3.60
C HIS A 171 1.28 -0.09 -5.12
N TYR A 172 0.09 -0.09 -5.72
CA TYR A 172 -0.05 -0.06 -7.19
C TYR A 172 0.59 1.18 -7.83
N ALA A 173 0.66 2.33 -7.14
CA ALA A 173 1.27 3.53 -7.67
C ALA A 173 2.80 3.44 -7.78
N LEU A 174 3.43 2.44 -7.17
CA LEU A 174 4.85 2.12 -7.37
C LEU A 174 5.11 1.15 -8.51
N LYS A 175 4.07 0.60 -9.14
CA LYS A 175 4.22 -0.26 -10.32
C LYS A 175 4.87 0.53 -11.46
N GLY A 176 6.00 0.04 -11.95
CA GLY A 176 6.84 0.72 -12.92
C GLY A 176 7.74 1.83 -12.37
N ASP A 177 7.63 2.21 -11.09
CA ASP A 177 8.49 3.20 -10.44
C ASP A 177 9.78 2.55 -9.87
N ILE A 178 10.69 2.24 -10.80
CA ILE A 178 11.98 1.59 -10.53
C ILE A 178 12.81 2.35 -9.49
N GLU A 179 12.79 3.70 -9.52
CA GLU A 179 13.64 4.50 -8.63
C GLU A 179 13.10 4.52 -7.21
N LYS A 180 11.77 4.64 -7.01
CA LYS A 180 11.20 4.51 -5.67
C LYS A 180 11.38 3.10 -5.10
N LYS A 181 11.09 2.06 -5.91
CA LYS A 181 11.31 0.65 -5.49
C LYS A 181 12.77 0.40 -5.10
N LYS A 182 13.72 0.88 -5.90
CA LYS A 182 15.16 0.84 -5.58
C LYS A 182 15.48 1.54 -4.27
N HIS A 183 14.92 2.73 -4.05
CA HIS A 183 15.16 3.48 -2.84
C HIS A 183 14.73 2.71 -1.59
N ILE A 184 13.53 2.12 -1.60
CA ILE A 184 13.02 1.31 -0.49
C ILE A 184 13.95 0.11 -0.23
N ILE A 185 14.31 -0.65 -1.28
CA ILE A 185 15.24 -1.79 -1.16
C ILE A 185 16.57 -1.38 -0.55
N LEU A 186 17.13 -0.23 -0.95
CA LEU A 186 18.39 0.26 -0.41
C LEU A 186 18.30 0.60 1.08
N GLN A 187 17.17 1.15 1.54
CA GLN A 187 16.95 1.42 2.96
C GLN A 187 16.89 0.11 3.76
N LEU A 188 16.17 -0.90 3.26
CA LEU A 188 16.13 -2.24 3.88
C LEU A 188 17.50 -2.92 3.88
N ALA A 189 18.25 -2.79 2.78
CA ALA A 189 19.58 -3.38 2.64
C ALA A 189 20.57 -2.83 3.67
N GLN A 190 20.47 -1.55 4.05
CA GLN A 190 21.33 -0.95 5.09
C GLN A 190 21.10 -1.60 6.45
N ILE A 191 19.85 -1.87 6.82
CA ILE A 191 19.50 -2.53 8.08
C ILE A 191 20.03 -3.97 8.07
N LEU A 192 19.78 -4.71 7.00
CA LEU A 192 20.23 -6.11 6.86
C LEU A 192 21.76 -6.24 6.88
N GLU A 193 22.48 -5.25 6.35
CA GLU A 193 23.95 -5.23 6.42
C GLU A 193 24.49 -5.04 7.84
N ALA A 194 23.88 -4.17 8.62
CA ALA A 194 24.21 -4.02 10.04
C ALA A 194 24.00 -5.35 10.79
N LYS A 195 23.03 -6.16 10.33
CA LYS A 195 22.69 -7.49 10.85
C LYS A 195 23.35 -8.66 10.10
N SER A 196 24.29 -8.40 9.20
CA SER A 196 24.89 -9.43 8.33
C SER A 196 25.48 -10.62 9.08
N LYS A 197 26.13 -10.40 10.23
CA LYS A 197 26.70 -11.48 11.05
C LYS A 197 25.64 -12.36 11.71
N GLU A 198 24.51 -11.76 12.09
CA GLU A 198 23.37 -12.49 12.67
C GLU A 198 22.70 -13.31 11.56
N LEU A 199 22.42 -12.69 10.41
CA LEU A 199 21.82 -13.35 9.26
C LEU A 199 22.69 -14.50 8.73
N GLN A 200 24.02 -14.32 8.66
CA GLN A 200 24.96 -15.37 8.26
C GLN A 200 24.88 -16.62 9.15
N LYS A 201 24.63 -16.45 10.45
CA LYS A 201 24.48 -17.58 11.39
C LYS A 201 23.16 -18.31 11.21
N ILE A 202 22.12 -17.59 10.79
CA ILE A 202 20.78 -18.13 10.60
C ILE A 202 20.69 -18.82 9.23
N SER A 203 21.05 -18.10 8.17
CA SER A 203 21.06 -18.57 6.80
C SER A 203 22.17 -17.90 5.99
N SER A 204 23.26 -18.64 5.79
CA SER A 204 24.39 -18.18 4.98
C SER A 204 24.01 -17.98 3.52
N SER A 205 23.23 -18.91 2.94
CA SER A 205 22.82 -18.86 1.54
C SER A 205 21.94 -17.64 1.28
N LEU A 206 20.92 -17.40 2.11
CA LEU A 206 20.03 -16.26 1.96
C LEU A 206 20.81 -14.94 2.00
N LYS A 207 21.74 -14.81 2.96
CA LYS A 207 22.58 -13.60 3.05
C LYS A 207 23.48 -13.45 1.83
N ASP A 208 24.12 -14.52 1.35
CA ASP A 208 25.02 -14.44 0.21
C ASP A 208 24.28 -14.09 -1.08
N ASP A 209 23.13 -14.72 -1.33
CA ASP A 209 22.29 -14.44 -2.50
C ASP A 209 21.73 -13.01 -2.45
N LEU A 210 21.18 -12.60 -1.31
CA LEU A 210 20.61 -11.26 -1.15
C LEU A 210 21.67 -10.16 -1.33
N PHE A 211 22.86 -10.35 -0.76
CA PHE A 211 23.95 -9.38 -0.88
C PHE A 211 24.56 -9.40 -2.28
N PHE A 212 24.50 -10.54 -2.96
CA PHE A 212 24.82 -10.62 -4.37
C PHE A 212 23.84 -9.76 -5.20
N LEU A 213 22.53 -9.87 -4.97
CA LEU A 213 21.53 -9.05 -5.67
C LEU A 213 21.75 -7.55 -5.44
N PHE A 214 21.94 -7.12 -4.19
CA PHE A 214 22.21 -5.71 -3.86
C PHE A 214 23.39 -5.11 -4.63
N ASN A 215 24.42 -5.91 -4.90
CA ASN A 215 25.65 -5.45 -5.55
C ASN A 215 25.62 -5.54 -7.08
N ASN A 216 24.71 -6.34 -7.64
CA ASN A 216 24.76 -6.70 -9.05
C ASN A 216 23.49 -6.32 -9.83
N LEU A 217 22.36 -5.99 -9.19
CA LEU A 217 21.10 -5.59 -9.85
C LEU A 217 20.91 -4.07 -9.98
N ASN A 218 21.98 -3.29 -10.13
CA ASN A 218 21.89 -1.83 -10.28
C ASN A 218 21.28 -1.09 -9.07
N LEU A 219 21.28 -1.74 -7.89
CA LEU A 219 20.80 -1.16 -6.64
C LEU A 219 21.88 -0.26 -6.01
N ARG A 220 23.00 -0.84 -5.55
CA ARG A 220 24.08 -0.08 -4.89
C ARG A 220 25.11 0.52 -5.83
N HIS A 221 25.32 -0.16 -6.94
CA HIS A 221 26.36 0.18 -7.90
C HIS A 221 25.71 0.42 -9.25
N ASN A 222 26.30 1.29 -10.05
CA ASN A 222 25.93 1.40 -11.44
C ASN A 222 26.42 0.14 -12.17
N ASN A 223 25.50 -0.81 -12.37
CA ASN A 223 25.76 -2.08 -13.05
C ASN A 223 25.39 -2.02 -14.55
N VAL A 224 24.79 -0.90 -15.00
CA VAL A 224 24.26 -0.76 -16.36
C VAL A 224 25.18 0.03 -17.29
N ASP A 225 26.04 0.89 -16.77
CA ASP A 225 26.97 1.70 -17.56
C ASP A 225 28.25 0.91 -17.92
N PRO A 226 28.52 0.66 -19.22
CA PRO A 226 29.74 -0.02 -19.67
C PRO A 226 31.04 0.70 -19.30
N SER A 227 30.99 2.00 -19.00
CA SER A 227 32.16 2.78 -18.53
C SER A 227 32.65 2.30 -17.16
N ASN A 228 31.74 1.73 -16.34
CA ASN A 228 32.04 1.21 -15.01
C ASN A 228 32.53 -0.24 -15.06
N LYS A 229 33.67 -0.48 -15.71
CA LYS A 229 34.18 -1.83 -16.03
C LYS A 229 34.25 -2.82 -14.87
N GLY A 230 34.48 -2.35 -13.64
CA GLY A 230 34.58 -3.21 -12.45
C GLY A 230 33.23 -3.69 -11.89
N LYS A 231 32.13 -3.04 -12.27
CA LYS A 231 30.79 -3.31 -11.74
C LYS A 231 29.75 -3.56 -12.83
N TYR A 232 30.03 -3.21 -14.08
CA TYR A 232 29.15 -3.44 -15.21
C TYR A 232 28.75 -4.92 -15.34
N LYS A 233 27.45 -5.16 -15.53
CA LYS A 233 26.84 -6.48 -15.77
C LYS A 233 25.99 -6.39 -17.02
N ARG A 234 26.49 -6.98 -18.11
CA ARG A 234 25.81 -6.99 -19.41
C ARG A 234 24.36 -7.45 -19.34
N ILE A 235 24.10 -8.57 -18.66
CA ILE A 235 22.74 -9.11 -18.52
C ILE A 235 21.81 -8.08 -17.87
N VAL A 236 22.29 -7.36 -16.85
CA VAL A 236 21.49 -6.37 -16.12
C VAL A 236 21.28 -5.09 -16.94
N SER A 237 22.26 -4.69 -17.75
CA SER A 237 22.10 -3.57 -18.69
C SER A 237 21.13 -3.84 -19.84
N GLU A 238 20.87 -5.12 -20.14
CA GLU A 238 19.99 -5.56 -21.22
C GLU A 238 18.55 -5.84 -20.74
N LEU A 239 18.28 -5.80 -19.42
CA LEU A 239 16.93 -5.94 -18.87
C LEU A 239 16.08 -4.73 -19.28
N ASP A 240 14.87 -5.01 -19.75
CA ASP A 240 13.85 -3.97 -19.85
C ASP A 240 13.33 -3.57 -18.46
N LYS A 241 12.53 -2.49 -18.40
CA LYS A 241 12.01 -1.98 -17.13
C LYS A 241 11.17 -2.99 -16.37
N GLY A 242 10.32 -3.77 -17.04
CA GLY A 242 9.45 -4.75 -16.38
C GLY A 242 10.25 -5.94 -15.86
N GLN A 243 11.26 -6.38 -16.59
CA GLN A 243 12.18 -7.43 -16.13
C GLN A 243 13.02 -6.97 -14.94
N LEU A 244 13.50 -5.73 -14.94
CA LEU A 244 14.23 -5.15 -13.82
C LEU A 244 13.33 -5.02 -12.58
N GLU A 245 12.10 -4.55 -12.78
CA GLU A 245 11.08 -4.47 -11.73
C GLU A 245 10.83 -5.83 -11.09
N HIS A 246 10.61 -6.87 -11.90
CA HIS A 246 10.43 -8.23 -11.40
C HIS A 246 11.58 -8.66 -10.47
N TRP A 247 12.84 -8.42 -10.85
CA TRP A 247 13.98 -8.75 -10.00
C TRP A 247 14.10 -7.87 -8.75
N TYR A 248 13.59 -6.64 -8.79
CA TYR A 248 13.47 -5.79 -7.60
C TYR A 248 12.41 -6.35 -6.66
N ASP A 249 11.27 -6.79 -7.18
CA ASP A 249 10.19 -7.40 -6.39
C ASP A 249 10.70 -8.68 -5.71
N GLU A 250 11.42 -9.55 -6.44
CA GLU A 250 12.06 -10.74 -5.85
C GLU A 250 13.09 -10.37 -4.78
N THR A 251 13.90 -9.33 -5.01
CA THR A 251 14.88 -8.84 -4.03
C THR A 251 14.18 -8.31 -2.77
N TYR A 252 13.06 -7.60 -2.94
CA TYR A 252 12.24 -7.11 -1.84
C TYR A 252 11.65 -8.27 -1.03
N GLN A 253 11.07 -9.29 -1.67
CA GLN A 253 10.56 -10.47 -0.97
C GLN A 253 11.66 -11.21 -0.18
N MET A 254 12.87 -11.30 -0.74
CA MET A 254 14.02 -11.86 -0.03
C MET A 254 14.47 -11.00 1.16
N CYS A 255 14.35 -9.66 1.08
CA CYS A 255 14.56 -8.79 2.25
C CYS A 255 13.55 -9.10 3.36
N LEU A 256 12.26 -9.20 3.03
CA LEU A 256 11.21 -9.51 4.00
C LEU A 256 11.47 -10.85 4.69
N LEU A 257 11.82 -11.89 3.93
CA LEU A 257 12.19 -13.20 4.48
C LEU A 257 13.38 -13.08 5.43
N ALA A 258 14.42 -12.31 5.09
CA ALA A 258 15.59 -12.13 5.94
C ALA A 258 15.24 -11.47 7.29
N PHE A 259 14.33 -10.50 7.30
CA PHE A 259 13.83 -9.91 8.56
C PHE A 259 13.04 -10.92 9.40
N MET A 260 12.17 -11.71 8.77
CA MET A 260 11.40 -12.75 9.46
C MET A 260 12.31 -13.81 10.09
N GLU A 261 13.37 -14.24 9.39
CA GLU A 261 14.37 -15.18 9.90
C GLU A 261 15.15 -14.61 11.11
N LEU A 262 15.52 -13.32 11.05
CA LEU A 262 16.18 -12.61 12.16
C LEU A 262 15.28 -12.56 13.40
N GLU A 263 14.01 -12.21 13.24
CA GLU A 263 13.04 -12.16 14.33
C GLU A 263 12.73 -13.56 14.90
N GLN A 264 12.62 -14.55 14.02
CA GLN A 264 12.38 -15.93 14.43
C GLN A 264 13.55 -16.52 15.21
N ALA A 265 14.79 -16.09 14.95
CA ALA A 265 15.94 -16.51 15.71
C ALA A 265 15.84 -16.13 17.20
N GLU A 266 15.27 -14.96 17.52
CA GLU A 266 15.03 -14.57 18.92
C GLU A 266 13.89 -15.39 19.54
N ARG A 267 12.77 -15.58 18.81
CA ARG A 267 11.66 -16.45 19.26
C ARG A 267 12.12 -17.88 19.55
N LYS A 268 13.02 -18.41 18.71
CA LYS A 268 13.60 -19.74 18.87
C LYS A 268 14.38 -19.88 20.18
N LYS A 269 15.15 -18.87 20.59
CA LYS A 269 15.86 -18.91 21.88
C LYS A 269 14.89 -19.04 23.06
N ALA A 270 13.82 -18.26 23.04
CA ALA A 270 12.78 -18.35 24.08
C ALA A 270 12.10 -19.73 24.09
N PHE A 271 11.81 -20.27 22.91
CA PHE A 271 11.23 -21.60 22.78
C PHE A 271 12.17 -22.71 23.25
N ASP A 272 13.45 -22.66 22.91
CA ASP A 272 14.44 -23.64 23.35
C ASP A 272 14.59 -23.66 24.88
N GLU A 273 14.47 -22.49 25.52
CA GLU A 273 14.46 -22.39 26.99
C GLU A 273 13.19 -22.99 27.59
N PHE A 274 12.02 -22.67 27.04
CA PHE A 274 10.76 -23.29 27.44
C PHE A 274 10.78 -24.81 27.26
N LYS A 275 11.38 -25.30 26.17
CA LYS A 275 11.52 -26.73 25.89
C LYS A 275 12.34 -27.45 26.96
N LYS A 276 13.42 -26.84 27.48
CA LYS A 276 14.20 -27.42 28.59
C LYS A 276 13.34 -27.57 29.85
N GLN A 277 12.55 -26.55 30.18
CA GLN A 277 11.67 -26.58 31.35
C GLN A 277 10.64 -27.73 31.29
N ILE A 278 10.14 -28.06 30.09
CA ILE A 278 9.23 -29.20 29.90
C ILE A 278 9.94 -30.54 30.12
N VAL A 279 11.21 -30.65 29.73
CA VAL A 279 11.98 -31.90 29.82
C VAL A 279 12.52 -32.13 31.24
N GLU A 280 12.83 -31.04 31.95
CA GLU A 280 13.42 -31.06 33.30
C GLU A 280 12.37 -31.03 34.42
N GLY A 281 11.13 -30.61 34.15
CA GLY A 281 10.01 -30.57 35.10
C GLY A 281 9.12 -31.80 35.06
#